data_AF-A0AAW0IZY5-F1
#
_entry.id   AF-A0AAW0IZY5-F1
#
_cell.length_a   1.000
_cell.length_b   1.000
_cell.length_c   1.000
_cell.angle_alpha   90.00
_cell.angle_beta   90.00
_cell.angle_gamma   90.00
#
_symmetry.space_group_name_H-M   'P 1'
#
loop_
_entity.id
_entity.type
_entity.pdbx_description
1 polymer ?
#
loop_
_entity_poly.entity_id
_entity_poly.type
_entity_poly.pdbx_seq_one_letter_code
_entity_poly.pdbx_strand_id
1 'polypeptide(L)'
;MVWDMLPHSFKLDEEMIESLFGDNLKNSMKSDEEKKKTPPSKYVFEPKRLQNISILSKALNVTVEEVCKALIQEGKGLGLQQLEALVKMVPTKEEEAKLSSYEGDINELESVEKFFKEILEIPFAFLRVEAMLYRETFEDEVVQFKKSFSMLEEACKELRSSRLFLKLLEAVLKTGNRMNVGTSRGGARAFKLDTLLKLAHVKGTDGKTTLLHFVVQEILLSEGIRASDSIMGIMFAKSLEALKLYTVPILWYHSSRSNCLVCLKDIAHHQSVCKFIY
;
A
#
# COMPACT_ATOMS: atom_id res chain seq x y z
N MET A 1 26.48 -14.71 12.65
CA MET A 1 25.55 -14.48 11.52
C MET A 1 25.93 -15.41 10.36
N VAL A 2 25.04 -15.64 9.38
CA VAL A 2 25.34 -16.51 8.21
C VAL A 2 26.65 -16.13 7.51
N TRP A 3 26.98 -14.84 7.52
CA TRP A 3 28.22 -14.27 6.99
C TRP A 3 29.50 -14.84 7.61
N ASP A 4 29.47 -15.29 8.87
CA ASP A 4 30.63 -15.84 9.58
C ASP A 4 30.88 -17.33 9.23
N MET A 5 29.95 -17.97 8.51
CA MET A 5 30.01 -19.39 8.13
C MET A 5 30.35 -19.59 6.65
N LEU A 6 30.57 -18.52 5.88
CA LEU A 6 30.90 -18.61 4.47
C LEU A 6 32.41 -18.83 4.28
N PRO A 7 32.83 -19.92 3.60
CA PRO A 7 34.23 -20.10 3.27
C PRO A 7 34.62 -19.10 2.18
N HIS A 8 35.64 -18.27 2.43
CA HIS A 8 36.23 -17.32 1.47
C HIS A 8 37.02 -18.01 0.34
N SER A 9 36.67 -19.25 0.00
CA SER A 9 37.38 -20.09 -0.97
C SER A 9 36.98 -19.82 -2.42
N PHE A 10 35.95 -19.02 -2.65
CA PHE A 10 35.51 -18.66 -3.98
C PHE A 10 36.46 -17.61 -4.58
N LYS A 11 37.22 -18.01 -5.60
CA LYS A 11 38.10 -17.11 -6.36
C LYS A 11 37.35 -16.54 -7.55
N LEU A 12 37.32 -15.21 -7.63
CA LEU A 12 36.77 -14.49 -8.77
C LEU A 12 37.84 -14.39 -9.85
N ASP A 13 37.42 -14.52 -11.12
CA ASP A 13 38.25 -14.21 -12.27
C ASP A 13 38.23 -12.70 -12.48
N GLU A 14 39.19 -12.02 -11.86
CA GLU A 14 39.28 -10.57 -11.86
C GLU A 14 39.48 -10.01 -13.28
N GLU A 15 40.21 -10.72 -14.14
CA GLU A 15 40.41 -10.32 -15.54
C GLU A 15 39.12 -10.40 -16.35
N MET A 16 38.35 -11.47 -16.20
CA MET A 16 37.05 -11.60 -16.87
C MET A 16 36.06 -10.54 -16.37
N ILE A 17 36.07 -10.23 -15.07
CA ILE A 17 35.20 -9.21 -14.49
C ILE A 17 35.58 -7.81 -14.98
N GLU A 18 36.86 -7.46 -14.99
CA GLU A 18 37.34 -6.19 -15.55
C GLU A 18 37.07 -6.09 -17.05
N SER A 19 37.15 -7.18 -17.80
CA SER A 19 36.84 -7.22 -19.23
C SER A 19 35.35 -7.00 -19.52
N LEU A 20 34.47 -7.64 -18.75
CA LEU A 20 33.02 -7.60 -18.98
C LEU A 20 32.33 -6.40 -18.34
N PHE A 21 32.85 -5.91 -17.21
CA PHE A 21 32.21 -4.92 -16.35
C PHE A 21 33.13 -3.78 -15.92
N GLY A 22 34.40 -3.76 -16.35
CA GLY A 22 35.31 -2.65 -16.08
C GLY A 22 34.89 -1.40 -16.85
N ASP A 23 34.88 -0.26 -16.17
CA ASP A 23 34.61 1.03 -16.80
C ASP A 23 35.64 1.27 -17.92
N ASN A 24 35.13 1.41 -19.16
CA ASN A 24 35.94 1.64 -20.36
C ASN A 24 36.57 3.05 -20.36
N LEU A 25 37.55 3.28 -19.49
CA LEU A 25 38.31 4.53 -19.41
C LEU A 25 39.60 4.50 -20.26
N LYS A 26 39.92 3.38 -20.92
CA LYS A 26 41.24 3.15 -21.55
C LYS A 26 41.30 3.17 -23.07
N ASN A 27 40.34 3.77 -23.77
CA ASN A 27 40.46 4.04 -25.22
C ASN A 27 40.64 5.52 -25.60
N SER A 28 41.04 6.37 -24.66
CA SER A 28 41.41 7.76 -24.99
C SER A 28 42.57 8.26 -24.16
N MET A 29 43.77 7.68 -24.34
CA MET A 29 45.04 8.37 -24.03
C MET A 29 46.18 7.86 -24.92
N LYS A 30 46.43 8.57 -26.03
CA LYS A 30 47.79 8.98 -26.40
C LYS A 30 47.78 10.49 -26.58
N SER A 31 48.83 11.10 -26.02
CA SER A 31 49.25 12.51 -25.97
C SER A 31 48.40 13.50 -25.15
N ASP A 32 49.00 13.82 -24.00
CA ASP A 32 49.27 15.16 -23.48
C ASP A 32 48.48 15.67 -22.27
N GLU A 33 49.31 16.13 -21.33
CA GLU A 33 49.03 16.76 -20.07
C GLU A 33 48.08 17.94 -20.24
N GLU A 34 46.85 17.81 -19.76
CA GLU A 34 46.10 18.96 -19.25
C GLU A 34 44.97 18.45 -18.36
N LYS A 35 44.82 19.09 -17.21
CA LYS A 35 43.79 18.82 -16.18
C LYS A 35 42.42 18.59 -16.83
N LYS A 36 41.96 17.33 -16.92
CA LYS A 36 40.56 17.03 -17.24
C LYS A 36 39.69 17.38 -16.04
N LYS A 37 39.28 18.65 -15.98
CA LYS A 37 37.95 19.00 -15.48
C LYS A 37 36.98 18.14 -16.27
N THR A 38 36.23 17.26 -15.62
CA THR A 38 35.04 16.66 -16.21
C THR A 38 34.22 17.80 -16.80
N PRO A 39 33.88 17.78 -18.10
CA PRO A 39 32.94 18.75 -18.63
C PRO A 39 31.66 18.61 -17.80
N PRO A 40 31.03 19.73 -17.39
CA PRO A 40 29.73 19.63 -16.74
C PRO A 40 28.83 18.80 -17.66
N SER A 41 28.22 17.75 -17.11
CA SER A 41 27.16 17.02 -17.77
C SER A 41 26.25 18.05 -18.43
N LYS A 42 26.11 17.99 -19.77
CA LYS A 42 25.29 18.94 -20.53
C LYS A 42 23.83 18.93 -20.07
N TYR A 43 23.41 17.83 -19.44
CA TYR A 43 22.07 17.61 -18.91
C TYR A 43 22.05 17.76 -17.39
N VAL A 44 21.04 18.44 -16.89
CA VAL A 44 20.79 18.63 -15.45
C VAL A 44 20.24 17.35 -14.82
N PHE A 45 19.39 16.65 -15.57
CA PHE A 45 18.84 15.35 -15.20
C PHE A 45 19.70 14.19 -15.70
N GLU A 46 19.70 13.09 -14.94
CA GLU A 46 20.24 11.81 -15.40
C GLU A 46 19.50 11.33 -16.67
N PRO A 47 20.18 10.78 -17.70
CA PRO A 47 19.56 10.49 -18.99
C PRO A 47 18.29 9.62 -18.91
N LYS A 48 18.30 8.59 -18.06
CA LYS A 48 17.13 7.72 -17.85
C LYS A 48 15.96 8.47 -17.21
N ARG A 49 16.25 9.38 -16.28
CA ARG A 49 15.24 10.20 -15.61
C ARG A 49 14.66 11.25 -16.56
N LEU A 50 15.51 11.91 -17.33
CA LEU A 50 15.11 12.85 -18.37
C LEU A 50 14.18 12.19 -19.40
N GLN A 51 14.52 10.98 -19.85
CA GLN A 51 13.67 10.20 -20.76
C GLN A 51 12.30 9.90 -20.17
N ASN A 52 12.23 9.42 -18.92
CA ASN A 52 10.97 9.11 -18.26
C ASN A 52 10.08 10.36 -18.10
N ILE A 53 10.66 11.48 -17.68
CA ILE A 53 9.91 12.73 -17.53
C ILE A 53 9.48 13.28 -18.89
N SER A 54 10.32 13.18 -19.92
CA SER A 54 9.95 13.57 -21.29
C SER A 54 8.76 12.78 -21.84
N ILE A 55 8.69 11.48 -21.53
CA ILE A 55 7.52 10.65 -21.87
C ILE A 55 6.27 11.11 -21.09
N LEU A 56 6.39 11.33 -19.77
CA LEU A 56 5.25 11.82 -18.98
C LEU A 56 4.78 13.21 -19.41
N SER A 57 5.70 14.13 -19.69
CA SER A 57 5.41 15.49 -20.15
C SER A 57 4.66 15.47 -21.49
N LYS A 58 5.05 14.60 -22.43
CA LYS A 58 4.30 14.40 -23.69
C LYS A 58 2.91 13.81 -23.46
N ALA A 59 2.76 12.89 -22.50
CA ALA A 59 1.47 12.29 -22.15
C ALA A 59 0.55 13.26 -21.39
N LEU A 60 1.12 14.26 -20.71
CA LEU A 60 0.37 15.29 -19.98
C LEU A 60 -0.51 16.12 -20.91
N ASN A 61 -0.05 16.35 -22.15
CA ASN A 61 -0.75 17.10 -23.20
C ASN A 61 -1.32 18.46 -22.73
N VAL A 62 -0.51 19.19 -21.96
CA VAL A 62 -0.76 20.58 -21.54
C VAL A 62 0.50 21.39 -21.79
N THR A 63 0.34 22.69 -22.03
CA THR A 63 1.47 23.58 -22.24
C THR A 63 2.04 24.08 -20.91
N VAL A 64 3.27 24.60 -20.94
CA VAL A 64 3.91 25.17 -19.74
C VAL A 64 3.10 26.35 -19.23
N GLU A 65 2.58 27.17 -20.14
CA GLU A 65 1.76 28.35 -19.83
C GLU A 65 0.45 27.95 -19.13
N GLU A 66 -0.17 26.85 -19.54
CA GLU A 66 -1.37 26.32 -18.89
C GLU A 66 -1.09 25.87 -17.46
N VAL A 67 0.03 25.18 -17.23
CA VAL A 67 0.46 24.76 -15.89
C VAL A 67 0.79 25.97 -15.02
N CYS A 68 1.60 26.91 -15.53
CA CYS A 68 1.95 28.15 -14.84
C CYS A 68 0.70 28.95 -14.48
N LYS A 69 -0.23 29.12 -15.42
CA LYS A 69 -1.51 29.80 -15.20
C LYS A 69 -2.33 29.10 -14.12
N ALA A 70 -2.45 27.78 -14.15
CA ALA A 70 -3.18 27.04 -13.14
C ALA A 70 -2.56 27.23 -11.73
N LEU A 71 -1.23 27.20 -11.63
CA LEU A 71 -0.50 27.38 -10.37
C LEU A 71 -0.62 28.81 -9.80
N ILE A 72 -0.75 29.81 -10.67
CA ILE A 72 -0.90 31.22 -10.28
C ILE A 72 -2.37 31.57 -9.98
N GLN A 73 -3.32 31.07 -10.80
CA GLN A 73 -4.74 31.42 -10.74
C GLN A 73 -5.56 30.38 -9.96
N GLU A 74 -5.45 30.41 -8.63
CA GLU A 74 -6.28 29.64 -7.66
C GLU A 74 -6.32 28.12 -7.87
N GLY A 75 -5.41 27.56 -8.66
CA GLY A 75 -5.36 26.13 -8.91
C GLY A 75 -6.49 25.59 -9.79
N LYS A 76 -6.96 26.34 -10.79
CA LYS A 76 -8.00 25.88 -11.73
C LYS A 76 -7.39 25.55 -13.11
N GLY A 77 -7.99 24.61 -13.83
CA GLY A 77 -7.65 24.31 -15.24
C GLY A 77 -6.82 23.05 -15.47
N LEU A 78 -6.34 22.38 -14.43
CA LEU A 78 -5.72 21.05 -14.51
C LEU A 78 -6.67 20.00 -13.95
N GLY A 79 -6.91 18.94 -14.71
CA GLY A 79 -7.69 17.78 -14.30
C GLY A 79 -6.88 16.76 -13.49
N LEU A 80 -7.57 15.79 -12.90
CA LEU A 80 -7.00 14.77 -12.02
C LEU A 80 -5.76 14.06 -12.62
N GLN A 81 -5.88 13.55 -13.85
CA GLN A 81 -4.78 12.83 -14.51
C GLN A 81 -3.54 13.72 -14.73
N GLN A 82 -3.75 15.00 -15.01
CA GLN A 82 -2.67 15.97 -15.22
C GLN A 82 -1.97 16.26 -13.89
N LEU A 83 -2.74 16.48 -12.83
CA LEU A 83 -2.21 16.67 -11.48
C LEU A 83 -1.43 15.44 -10.99
N GLU A 84 -1.96 14.23 -11.19
CA GLU A 84 -1.27 12.98 -10.85
C GLU A 84 0.05 12.80 -11.62
N ALA A 85 0.08 13.18 -12.89
CA ALA A 85 1.29 13.12 -13.70
C ALA A 85 2.32 14.17 -13.25
N LEU A 86 1.90 15.40 -12.93
CA LEU A 86 2.78 16.45 -12.41
C LEU A 86 3.41 16.07 -11.07
N VAL A 87 2.66 15.45 -10.15
CA VAL A 87 3.20 14.95 -8.88
C VAL A 87 4.26 13.85 -9.09
N LYS A 88 4.15 13.04 -10.16
CA LYS A 88 5.17 12.02 -10.49
C LYS A 88 6.44 12.63 -11.10
N MET A 89 6.36 13.86 -11.60
CA MET A 89 7.46 14.55 -12.26
C MET A 89 8.25 15.47 -11.32
N VAL A 90 7.91 15.51 -10.03
CA VAL A 90 8.59 16.39 -9.04
C VAL A 90 10.12 16.16 -9.09
N PRO A 91 10.91 17.22 -9.37
CA PRO A 91 12.37 17.14 -9.35
C PRO A 91 12.88 16.89 -7.93
N THR A 92 14.04 16.24 -7.78
CA THR A 92 14.67 16.16 -6.46
C THR A 92 15.27 17.51 -6.09
N LYS A 93 15.57 17.73 -4.79
CA LYS A 93 16.17 18.99 -4.34
C LYS A 93 17.52 19.29 -5.02
N GLU A 94 18.27 18.24 -5.35
CA GLU A 94 19.54 18.35 -6.07
C GLU A 94 19.31 18.78 -7.53
N GLU A 95 18.25 18.28 -8.17
CA GLU A 95 17.88 18.65 -9.54
C GLU A 95 17.34 20.08 -9.61
N GLU A 96 16.50 20.47 -8.65
CA GLU A 96 16.03 21.85 -8.48
C GLU A 96 17.23 22.81 -8.33
N ALA A 97 18.16 22.49 -7.43
CA ALA A 97 19.34 23.31 -7.21
C ALA A 97 20.18 23.47 -8.49
N LYS A 98 20.40 22.37 -9.23
CA LYS A 98 21.14 22.41 -10.51
C LYS A 98 20.41 23.21 -11.58
N LEU A 99 19.08 23.11 -11.68
CA LEU A 99 18.27 23.88 -12.64
C LEU A 99 18.28 25.38 -12.31
N SER A 100 18.16 25.72 -11.04
CA SER A 100 18.18 27.10 -10.54
C SER A 100 19.56 27.74 -10.70
N SER A 101 20.65 26.99 -10.48
CA SER A 101 22.03 27.49 -10.63
C SER A 101 22.58 27.32 -12.05
N TYR A 102 21.76 26.95 -13.03
CA TYR A 102 22.22 26.81 -14.42
C TYR A 102 22.39 28.20 -15.05
N GLU A 103 23.66 28.59 -15.25
CA GLU A 103 24.09 29.84 -15.88
C GLU A 103 24.42 29.70 -17.39
N GLY A 104 24.21 28.52 -17.98
CA GLY A 104 24.42 28.28 -19.41
C GLY A 104 23.32 28.88 -20.30
N ASP A 105 23.46 28.71 -21.62
CA ASP A 105 22.43 29.15 -22.57
C ASP A 105 21.17 28.28 -22.41
N ILE A 106 20.05 28.92 -22.08
CA ILE A 106 18.74 28.28 -21.94
C ILE A 106 18.37 27.51 -23.22
N ASN A 107 18.81 27.95 -24.40
CA ASN A 107 18.51 27.27 -25.65
C ASN A 107 19.11 25.87 -25.73
N GLU A 108 20.20 25.59 -25.01
CA GLU A 108 20.86 24.29 -24.96
C GLU A 108 20.12 23.26 -24.09
N LEU A 109 19.19 23.70 -23.23
CA LEU A 109 18.37 22.83 -22.40
C LEU A 109 17.30 22.11 -23.22
N GLU A 110 16.97 20.88 -22.81
CA GLU A 110 15.82 20.16 -23.37
C GLU A 110 14.49 20.82 -23.00
N SER A 111 13.43 20.52 -23.75
CA SER A 111 12.08 21.07 -23.52
C SER A 111 11.58 20.84 -22.09
N VAL A 112 11.93 19.68 -21.49
CA VAL A 112 11.54 19.32 -20.12
C VAL A 112 12.31 20.16 -19.09
N GLU A 113 13.58 20.42 -19.32
CA GLU A 113 14.41 21.24 -18.44
C GLU A 113 13.94 22.70 -18.47
N LYS A 114 13.58 23.22 -19.65
CA LYS A 114 12.94 24.53 -19.82
C LYS A 114 11.61 24.61 -19.06
N PHE A 115 10.77 23.59 -19.19
CA PHE A 115 9.51 23.46 -18.47
C PHE A 115 9.70 23.56 -16.95
N PHE A 116 10.66 22.82 -16.38
CA PHE A 116 10.91 22.92 -14.94
C PHE A 116 11.51 24.25 -14.52
N LYS A 117 12.38 24.84 -15.33
CA LYS A 117 12.97 26.15 -15.02
C LYS A 117 11.88 27.21 -14.84
N GLU A 118 10.88 27.23 -15.72
CA GLU A 118 9.74 28.15 -15.65
C GLU A 118 8.81 27.84 -14.46
N ILE A 119 8.48 26.57 -14.23
CA ILE A 119 7.61 26.19 -13.10
C ILE A 119 8.26 26.47 -11.75
N LEU A 120 9.57 26.26 -11.61
CA LEU A 120 10.30 26.49 -10.37
C LEU A 120 10.43 27.98 -10.01
N GLU A 121 10.19 28.91 -10.94
CA GLU A 121 10.05 30.34 -10.62
C GLU A 121 8.80 30.63 -9.79
N ILE A 122 7.78 29.76 -9.85
CA ILE A 122 6.56 29.89 -9.07
C ILE A 122 6.82 29.37 -7.65
N PRO A 123 6.66 30.21 -6.61
CA PRO A 123 6.90 29.78 -5.24
C PRO A 123 6.00 28.61 -4.85
N PHE A 124 6.63 27.53 -4.37
CA PHE A 124 5.97 26.31 -3.92
C PHE A 124 5.17 25.59 -5.02
N ALA A 125 5.58 25.69 -6.29
CA ALA A 125 4.86 25.13 -7.44
C ALA A 125 4.36 23.69 -7.23
N PHE A 126 5.25 22.75 -6.89
CA PHE A 126 4.87 21.35 -6.70
C PHE A 126 4.02 21.11 -5.46
N LEU A 127 4.20 21.87 -4.38
CA LEU A 127 3.29 21.82 -3.22
C LEU A 127 1.88 22.33 -3.59
N ARG A 128 1.78 23.33 -4.48
CA ARG A 128 0.48 23.77 -5.01
C ARG A 128 -0.16 22.68 -5.88
N VAL A 129 0.61 21.98 -6.73
CA VAL A 129 0.10 20.81 -7.48
C VAL A 129 -0.43 19.74 -6.52
N GLU A 130 0.31 19.39 -5.48
CA GLU A 130 -0.13 18.42 -4.47
C GLU A 130 -1.42 18.86 -3.76
N ALA A 131 -1.51 20.14 -3.38
CA ALA A 131 -2.71 20.70 -2.76
C ALA A 131 -3.91 20.71 -3.71
N MET A 132 -3.69 21.01 -5.00
CA MET A 132 -4.72 20.92 -6.04
C MET A 132 -5.20 19.49 -6.21
N LEU A 133 -4.28 18.51 -6.32
CA LEU A 133 -4.62 17.10 -6.43
C LEU A 133 -5.46 16.64 -5.23
N TYR A 134 -5.03 17.00 -4.02
CA TYR A 134 -5.76 16.67 -2.80
C TYR A 134 -7.17 17.27 -2.82
N ARG A 135 -7.33 18.53 -3.22
CA ARG A 135 -8.65 19.18 -3.34
C ARG A 135 -9.56 18.45 -4.33
N GLU A 136 -9.03 18.03 -5.48
CA GLU A 136 -9.80 17.28 -6.48
C GLU A 136 -10.23 15.90 -5.98
N THR A 137 -9.42 15.22 -5.14
CA THR A 137 -9.76 13.89 -4.63
C THR A 137 -10.44 13.87 -3.26
N PHE A 138 -10.54 15.03 -2.58
CA PHE A 138 -10.95 15.08 -1.16
C PHE A 138 -12.35 14.53 -0.93
N GLU A 139 -13.35 14.97 -1.71
CA GLU A 139 -14.73 14.55 -1.52
C GLU A 139 -14.91 13.06 -1.78
N ASP A 140 -14.27 12.53 -2.82
CA ASP A 140 -14.28 11.10 -3.13
C ASP A 140 -13.66 10.27 -2.00
N GLU A 141 -12.53 10.73 -1.44
CA GLU A 141 -11.88 10.10 -0.28
C GLU A 141 -12.81 10.13 0.95
N VAL A 142 -13.46 11.26 1.24
CA VAL A 142 -14.41 11.39 2.37
C VAL A 142 -15.61 10.45 2.20
N VAL A 143 -16.20 10.39 1.00
CA VAL A 143 -17.32 9.48 0.70
C VAL A 143 -16.89 8.02 0.91
N GLN A 144 -15.70 7.66 0.43
CA GLN A 144 -15.19 6.32 0.58
C GLN A 144 -14.91 5.94 2.04
N PHE A 145 -14.38 6.87 2.84
CA PHE A 145 -14.20 6.65 4.29
C PHE A 145 -15.54 6.47 5.00
N LYS A 146 -16.53 7.34 4.73
CA LYS A 146 -17.88 7.21 5.30
C LYS A 146 -18.51 5.86 4.98
N LYS A 147 -18.39 5.41 3.73
CA LYS A 147 -18.88 4.09 3.29
C LYS A 147 -18.18 2.95 4.05
N SER A 148 -16.87 3.04 4.22
CA SER A 148 -16.08 2.04 4.95
C SER A 148 -16.48 1.95 6.43
N PHE A 149 -16.67 3.10 7.10
CA PHE A 149 -17.13 3.13 8.48
C PHE A 149 -18.56 2.60 8.65
N SER A 150 -19.49 3.04 7.79
CA SER A 150 -20.86 2.53 7.82
C SER A 150 -20.91 1.02 7.60
N MET A 151 -20.12 0.52 6.64
CA MET A 151 -20.00 -0.91 6.37
C MET A 151 -19.48 -1.68 7.60
N LEU A 152 -18.42 -1.18 8.27
CA LEU A 152 -17.89 -1.80 9.48
C LEU A 152 -18.91 -1.78 10.64
N GLU A 153 -19.61 -0.65 10.82
CA GLU A 153 -20.62 -0.49 11.85
C GLU A 153 -21.77 -1.49 11.66
N GLU A 154 -22.29 -1.62 10.44
CA GLU A 154 -23.38 -2.54 10.12
C GLU A 154 -22.96 -4.01 10.28
N ALA A 155 -21.75 -4.39 9.84
CA ALA A 155 -21.24 -5.73 10.10
C ALA A 155 -21.10 -6.04 11.61
N CYS A 156 -20.63 -5.07 12.40
CA CYS A 156 -20.56 -5.23 13.85
C CYS A 156 -21.95 -5.37 14.48
N LYS A 157 -22.94 -4.60 14.02
CA LYS A 157 -24.34 -4.70 14.47
C LYS A 157 -24.94 -6.05 14.09
N GLU A 158 -24.73 -6.52 12.86
CA GLU A 158 -25.22 -7.81 12.38
C GLU A 158 -24.65 -8.96 13.22
N LEU A 159 -23.33 -8.98 13.46
CA LEU A 159 -22.72 -10.01 14.30
C LEU A 159 -23.24 -10.00 15.74
N ARG A 160 -23.41 -8.81 16.34
CA ARG A 160 -23.92 -8.67 17.72
C ARG A 160 -25.38 -9.04 17.87
N SER A 161 -26.21 -8.79 16.86
CA SER A 161 -27.64 -9.08 16.85
C SER A 161 -27.99 -10.46 16.29
N SER A 162 -27.05 -11.13 15.61
CA SER A 162 -27.26 -12.44 15.03
C SER A 162 -27.39 -13.52 16.11
N ARG A 163 -28.63 -13.95 16.32
CA ARG A 163 -28.98 -15.06 17.22
C ARG A 163 -28.21 -16.34 16.88
N LEU A 164 -28.08 -16.66 15.59
CA LEU A 164 -27.37 -17.87 15.14
C LEU A 164 -25.87 -17.78 15.38
N PHE A 165 -25.26 -16.60 15.22
CA PHE A 165 -23.85 -16.40 15.55
C PHE A 165 -23.60 -16.59 17.05
N LEU A 166 -24.45 -16.03 17.90
CA LEU A 166 -24.36 -16.25 19.36
C LEU A 166 -24.53 -17.72 19.73
N LYS A 167 -25.45 -18.44 19.07
CA LYS A 167 -25.62 -19.89 19.22
C LYS A 167 -24.39 -20.68 18.79
N LEU A 168 -23.74 -20.29 17.70
CA LEU A 168 -22.48 -20.88 17.28
C LEU A 168 -21.40 -20.71 18.34
N LEU A 169 -21.24 -19.49 18.89
CA LEU A 169 -20.27 -19.24 19.94
C LEU A 169 -20.56 -20.08 21.20
N GLU A 170 -21.84 -20.18 21.59
CA GLU A 170 -22.28 -21.02 22.70
C GLU A 170 -21.94 -22.51 22.48
N ALA A 171 -22.28 -23.05 21.30
CA ALA A 171 -22.05 -24.43 20.93
C ALA A 171 -20.55 -24.78 20.90
N VAL A 172 -19.72 -23.90 20.32
CA VAL A 172 -18.27 -24.07 20.29
C VAL A 172 -17.69 -24.05 21.71
N LEU A 173 -18.13 -23.11 22.56
CA LEU A 173 -17.64 -23.02 23.94
C LEU A 173 -18.00 -24.28 24.74
N LYS A 174 -19.25 -24.73 24.67
CA LYS A 174 -19.73 -25.95 25.36
C LYS A 174 -18.98 -27.19 24.88
N THR A 175 -18.84 -27.34 23.56
CA THR A 175 -18.14 -28.48 22.96
C THR A 175 -16.66 -28.47 23.33
N GLY A 176 -15.99 -27.32 23.22
CA GLY A 176 -14.59 -27.16 23.61
C GLY A 176 -14.35 -27.47 25.09
N ASN A 177 -15.23 -27.00 25.98
CA ASN A 177 -15.16 -27.32 27.41
C ASN A 177 -15.34 -28.81 27.68
N ARG A 178 -16.27 -29.47 26.97
CA ARG A 178 -16.52 -30.91 27.11
C ARG A 178 -15.33 -31.75 26.65
N MET A 179 -14.68 -31.35 25.55
CA MET A 179 -13.50 -32.02 24.99
C MET A 179 -12.27 -31.87 25.88
N ASN A 180 -12.15 -30.75 26.59
CA ASN A 180 -10.97 -30.41 27.40
C ASN A 180 -11.16 -30.64 28.90
N VAL A 181 -12.18 -31.41 29.31
CA VAL A 181 -12.40 -31.80 30.73
C VAL A 181 -11.13 -32.45 31.28
N GLY A 182 -10.72 -32.04 32.49
CA GLY A 182 -9.52 -32.56 33.15
C GLY A 182 -8.19 -31.96 32.66
N THR A 183 -8.23 -31.01 31.72
CA THR A 183 -7.05 -30.25 31.29
C THR A 183 -7.13 -28.79 31.75
N SER A 184 -6.01 -28.07 31.71
CA SER A 184 -5.96 -26.62 31.96
C SER A 184 -6.75 -25.78 30.95
N ARG A 185 -7.26 -26.40 29.86
CA ARG A 185 -8.08 -25.79 28.82
C ARG A 185 -9.59 -26.02 29.00
N GLY A 186 -9.98 -26.81 30.00
CA GLY A 186 -11.39 -27.03 30.35
C GLY A 186 -11.96 -25.89 31.21
N GLY A 187 -13.29 -25.74 31.22
CA GLY A 187 -13.97 -24.74 32.05
C GLY A 187 -13.74 -23.28 31.61
N ALA A 188 -13.40 -23.06 30.34
CA ALA A 188 -13.23 -21.73 29.78
C ALA A 188 -14.55 -20.95 29.79
N ARG A 189 -14.46 -19.63 30.02
CA ARG A 189 -15.61 -18.70 29.92
C ARG A 189 -15.75 -18.05 28.55
N ALA A 190 -14.68 -18.04 27.77
CA ALA A 190 -14.63 -17.47 26.42
C ALA A 190 -13.48 -18.10 25.64
N PHE A 191 -13.48 -17.89 24.31
CA PHE A 191 -12.39 -18.27 23.42
C PHE A 191 -12.14 -17.16 22.40
N LYS A 192 -10.94 -17.15 21.78
CA LYS A 192 -10.61 -16.20 20.70
C LYS A 192 -11.37 -16.55 19.42
N LEU A 193 -11.96 -15.58 18.73
CA LEU A 193 -12.75 -15.82 17.50
C LEU A 193 -12.00 -16.57 16.40
N ASP A 194 -10.68 -16.41 16.30
CA ASP A 194 -9.83 -17.20 15.37
C ASP A 194 -9.94 -18.72 15.57
N THR A 195 -10.44 -19.17 16.71
CA THR A 195 -10.74 -20.59 16.97
C THR A 195 -11.81 -21.12 16.01
N LEU A 196 -12.74 -20.27 15.54
CA LEU A 196 -13.77 -20.66 14.57
C LEU A 196 -13.14 -21.17 13.27
N LEU A 197 -12.03 -20.57 12.83
CA LEU A 197 -11.29 -20.99 11.64
C LEU A 197 -10.64 -22.37 11.82
N LYS A 198 -10.40 -22.80 13.07
CA LYS A 198 -9.72 -24.06 13.40
C LYS A 198 -10.68 -25.25 13.46
N LEU A 199 -12.00 -25.01 13.56
CA LEU A 199 -13.00 -26.08 13.70
C LEU A 199 -12.99 -27.06 12.52
N ALA A 200 -12.68 -26.57 11.32
CA ALA A 200 -12.59 -27.40 10.13
C ALA A 200 -11.37 -28.35 10.14
N HIS A 201 -10.37 -28.08 10.98
CA HIS A 201 -9.12 -28.84 11.04
C HIS A 201 -9.09 -29.88 12.17
N VAL A 202 -9.96 -29.74 13.17
CA VAL A 202 -10.08 -30.71 14.27
C VAL A 202 -10.96 -31.86 13.81
N LYS A 203 -10.39 -33.05 13.67
CA LYS A 203 -11.10 -34.27 13.24
C LYS A 203 -11.53 -35.12 14.43
N GLY A 204 -12.67 -35.78 14.29
CA GLY A 204 -13.13 -36.84 15.19
C GLY A 204 -12.30 -38.10 15.08
N THR A 205 -12.60 -39.07 15.94
CA THR A 205 -11.91 -40.38 15.97
C THR A 205 -12.10 -41.20 14.70
N ASP A 206 -13.15 -40.91 13.93
CA ASP A 206 -13.41 -41.52 12.63
C ASP A 206 -12.50 -40.98 11.50
N GLY A 207 -11.72 -39.92 11.76
CA GLY A 207 -10.84 -39.25 10.79
C GLY A 207 -11.57 -38.54 9.64
N LYS A 208 -12.91 -38.57 9.63
CA LYS A 208 -13.79 -38.09 8.56
C LYS A 208 -14.59 -36.87 9.00
N THR A 209 -15.21 -36.94 10.17
CA THR A 209 -16.07 -35.86 10.68
C THR A 209 -15.20 -34.80 11.35
N THR A 210 -15.41 -33.52 11.03
CA THR A 210 -14.70 -32.42 11.69
C THR A 210 -15.54 -31.83 12.82
N LEU A 211 -14.89 -31.12 13.74
CA LEU A 211 -15.57 -30.40 14.82
C LEU A 211 -16.56 -29.36 14.29
N LEU A 212 -16.27 -28.75 13.14
CA LEU A 212 -17.22 -27.86 12.46
C LEU A 212 -18.51 -28.60 12.06
N HIS A 213 -18.42 -29.79 11.46
CA HIS A 213 -19.60 -30.59 11.09
C HIS A 213 -20.46 -30.91 12.32
N PHE A 214 -19.81 -31.37 13.40
CA PHE A 214 -20.48 -31.67 14.66
C PHE A 214 -21.20 -30.44 15.24
N VAL A 215 -20.51 -29.31 15.36
CA VAL A 215 -21.07 -28.06 15.93
C VAL A 215 -22.26 -27.56 15.10
N VAL A 216 -22.16 -27.61 13.77
CA VAL A 216 -23.27 -27.20 12.90
C VAL A 216 -24.48 -28.12 13.07
N GLN A 217 -24.27 -29.43 13.16
CA GLN A 217 -25.34 -30.40 13.39
C GLN A 217 -26.04 -30.15 14.73
N GLU A 218 -25.28 -29.91 15.80
CA GLU A 218 -25.84 -29.61 17.14
C GLU A 218 -26.69 -28.32 17.13
N ILE A 219 -26.25 -27.28 16.41
CA ILE A 219 -27.03 -26.05 16.27
C ILE A 219 -28.34 -26.34 15.53
N LEU A 220 -28.31 -27.06 14.40
CA LEU A 220 -29.51 -27.41 13.64
C LEU A 220 -30.52 -28.21 14.47
N LEU A 221 -30.03 -29.17 15.25
CA LEU A 221 -30.85 -29.96 16.17
C LEU A 221 -31.48 -29.08 17.26
N SER A 222 -30.70 -28.18 17.86
CA SER A 222 -31.20 -27.25 18.90
C SER A 222 -32.24 -26.26 18.39
N GLU A 223 -32.22 -25.97 17.08
CA GLU A 223 -33.10 -25.02 16.41
C GLU A 223 -34.31 -25.69 15.74
N GLY A 224 -34.39 -27.03 15.73
CA GLY A 224 -35.46 -27.77 15.06
C GLY A 224 -35.44 -27.63 13.53
N ILE A 225 -34.31 -27.22 12.95
CA ILE A 225 -34.16 -27.01 11.51
C ILE A 225 -33.84 -28.35 10.86
N ARG A 226 -34.69 -28.83 9.94
CA ARG A 226 -34.42 -30.07 9.20
C ARG A 226 -33.25 -29.87 8.25
N ALA A 227 -32.37 -30.86 8.16
CA ALA A 227 -31.22 -30.86 7.25
C ALA A 227 -31.60 -30.71 5.75
N SER A 228 -32.86 -30.97 5.38
CA SER A 228 -33.39 -30.76 4.03
C SER A 228 -33.63 -29.29 3.67
N ASP A 229 -33.83 -28.43 4.67
CA ASP A 229 -34.20 -27.02 4.50
C ASP A 229 -32.94 -26.13 4.45
N SER A 230 -31.77 -26.77 4.34
CA SER A 230 -30.48 -26.14 4.57
C SER A 230 -30.06 -25.26 3.40
N ILE A 231 -30.42 -24.00 3.53
CA ILE A 231 -29.67 -22.83 3.08
C ILE A 231 -28.33 -22.76 3.87
N MET A 232 -27.60 -23.88 3.98
CA MET A 232 -26.33 -23.96 4.71
C MET A 232 -25.18 -23.35 3.90
N GLY A 233 -25.34 -23.25 2.57
CA GLY A 233 -24.37 -22.60 1.68
C GLY A 233 -24.41 -21.07 1.72
N ILE A 234 -25.53 -20.44 2.09
CA ILE A 234 -25.70 -18.98 1.92
C ILE A 234 -25.38 -18.22 3.21
N MET A 235 -25.65 -18.78 4.40
CA MET A 235 -25.42 -18.04 5.65
C MET A 235 -23.95 -18.00 6.05
N PHE A 236 -23.24 -19.13 5.96
CA PHE A 236 -21.80 -19.17 6.27
C PHE A 236 -20.96 -18.50 5.17
N ALA A 237 -21.36 -18.62 3.89
CA ALA A 237 -20.70 -17.92 2.80
C ALA A 237 -20.88 -16.42 2.95
N LYS A 238 -22.08 -15.89 3.18
CA LYS A 238 -22.27 -14.43 3.32
C LYS A 238 -21.52 -13.83 4.51
N SER A 239 -21.47 -14.50 5.66
CA SER A 239 -20.73 -13.97 6.81
C SER A 239 -19.21 -14.05 6.64
N LEU A 240 -18.67 -15.09 6.00
CA LEU A 240 -17.24 -15.20 5.67
C LEU A 240 -16.83 -14.35 4.47
N GLU A 241 -17.72 -14.19 3.49
CA GLU A 241 -17.56 -13.33 2.32
C GLU A 241 -17.68 -11.86 2.74
N ALA A 242 -18.47 -11.51 3.76
CA ALA A 242 -18.35 -10.24 4.46
C ALA A 242 -16.97 -10.09 5.12
N LEU A 243 -16.47 -11.06 5.88
CA LEU A 243 -15.09 -10.96 6.42
C LEU A 243 -14.00 -10.83 5.33
N LYS A 244 -14.21 -11.37 4.12
CA LYS A 244 -13.28 -11.28 2.97
C LYS A 244 -13.46 -10.00 2.15
N LEU A 245 -14.67 -9.54 1.89
CA LEU A 245 -14.96 -8.30 1.15
C LEU A 245 -14.54 -7.05 1.96
N TYR A 246 -14.44 -7.16 3.28
CA TYR A 246 -14.19 -6.04 4.18
C TYR A 246 -12.69 -5.89 4.51
N THR A 247 -11.85 -6.87 4.16
CA THR A 247 -10.39 -6.80 4.29
C THR A 247 -9.70 -6.27 3.03
N VAL A 248 -10.33 -6.37 1.86
CA VAL A 248 -9.73 -5.95 0.58
C VAL A 248 -9.60 -4.42 0.45
N PRO A 249 -10.55 -3.56 0.85
CA PRO A 249 -10.39 -2.11 0.71
C PRO A 249 -9.30 -1.54 1.62
N ILE A 250 -9.12 -2.13 2.81
CA ILE A 250 -8.15 -1.66 3.82
C ILE A 250 -6.70 -2.01 3.40
N LEU A 251 -6.49 -3.17 2.76
CA LEU A 251 -5.17 -3.59 2.29
C LEU A 251 -4.78 -2.93 0.96
N TRP A 252 -5.76 -2.59 0.10
CA TRP A 252 -5.48 -1.88 -1.15
C TRP A 252 -4.98 -0.45 -0.91
N TYR A 253 -5.49 0.22 0.15
CA TYR A 253 -5.07 1.57 0.51
C TYR A 253 -3.59 1.64 0.94
N HIS A 254 -3.08 0.60 1.63
CA HIS A 254 -1.69 0.56 2.09
C HIS A 254 -0.66 0.35 0.97
N SER A 255 -1.06 -0.16 -0.20
CA SER A 255 -0.11 -0.46 -1.29
C SER A 255 0.08 0.68 -2.29
N SER A 256 -0.77 1.72 -2.28
CA SER A 256 -0.78 2.72 -3.37
C SER A 256 -0.30 4.13 -3.02
N ARG A 257 -0.08 4.49 -1.75
CA ARG A 257 0.45 5.83 -1.39
C ARG A 257 1.38 5.80 -0.16
N SER A 258 2.65 5.49 -0.39
CA SER A 258 3.70 5.46 0.64
C SER A 258 4.18 6.83 1.16
N ASN A 259 3.48 7.95 0.91
CA ASN A 259 3.97 9.29 1.32
C ASN A 259 3.05 10.07 2.28
N CYS A 260 1.93 9.51 2.75
CA CYS A 260 1.09 10.16 3.78
C CYS A 260 1.48 9.70 5.20
N LEU A 261 2.77 9.77 5.53
CA LEU A 261 3.33 9.33 6.82
C LEU A 261 3.09 10.31 7.99
N VAL A 262 2.34 11.39 7.76
CA VAL A 262 2.11 12.44 8.77
C VAL A 262 0.76 12.29 9.50
N CYS A 263 -0.29 11.72 8.87
CA CYS A 263 -1.61 11.59 9.54
C CYS A 263 -1.81 10.27 10.32
N LEU A 264 -0.97 9.24 10.09
CA LEU A 264 -1.12 7.94 10.77
C LEU A 264 -0.57 7.90 12.20
N LYS A 265 0.31 8.85 12.58
CA LYS A 265 0.78 8.96 13.96
C LYS A 265 -0.31 9.44 14.92
N ASP A 266 -1.26 10.25 14.44
CA ASP A 266 -2.35 10.77 15.29
C ASP A 266 -3.53 9.80 15.43
N ILE A 267 -3.74 8.90 14.46
CA ILE A 267 -4.73 7.81 14.59
C ILE A 267 -4.19 6.69 15.51
N ALA A 268 -2.88 6.43 15.48
CA ALA A 268 -2.25 5.47 16.40
C ALA A 268 -2.30 5.95 17.87
N HIS A 269 -2.37 7.26 18.11
CA HIS A 269 -2.47 7.80 19.48
C HIS A 269 -3.86 7.60 20.11
N HIS A 270 -4.89 7.26 19.33
CA HIS A 270 -6.25 7.01 19.81
C HIS A 270 -6.58 5.53 20.11
N GLN A 271 -5.61 4.61 20.03
CA GLN A 271 -5.79 3.22 20.47
C GLN A 271 -5.79 3.02 22.00
N SER A 272 -5.65 4.09 22.79
CA SER A 272 -5.65 4.00 24.26
C SER A 272 -7.03 4.06 24.92
N VAL A 273 -8.14 4.13 24.17
CA VAL A 273 -9.49 4.31 24.76
C VAL A 273 -10.23 2.99 25.04
N CYS A 274 -9.74 1.83 24.58
CA CYS A 274 -10.32 0.52 24.95
C CYS A 274 -9.77 -0.03 26.28
N LYS A 275 -9.75 0.81 27.32
CA LYS A 275 -9.38 0.43 28.70
C LYS A 275 -10.51 0.75 29.68
N PHE A 276 -11.73 0.39 29.34
CA PHE A 276 -12.84 0.16 30.26
C PHE A 276 -13.63 -0.97 29.62
N ILE A 277 -13.69 -2.16 30.19
CA ILE A 277 -14.62 -2.54 31.26
C ILE A 277 -14.01 -3.76 31.97
N TYR A 278 -13.89 -3.67 33.29
CA TYR A 278 -13.70 -4.82 34.20
C TYR A 278 -14.96 -5.67 34.27
#